data_AF-A0A448WH15-F1
#
_entry.id   AF-A0A448WH15-F1
#
_cell.length_a   1.000
_cell.length_b   1.000
_cell.length_c   1.000
_cell.angle_alpha   90.00
_cell.angle_beta   90.00
_cell.angle_gamma   90.00
#
_symmetry.space_group_name_H-M   'P 1'
#
loop_
_entity.id
_entity.type
_entity.pdbx_description
1 polymer ?
#
loop_
_entity_poly.entity_id
_entity_poly.type
_entity_poly.pdbx_seq_one_letter_code
_entity_poly.pdbx_strand_id
1 'polypeptide(L)' 'MIKMLRSRALTSVLNKENTGGIKTILLISTEGVLFAYTSFSEDVERTKAAITASIWNLYQRQLDQRGAHSAPNLLQ' A
#
# COMPACT_ATOMS: atom_id res chain seq x y z
N MET A 1 25.63 8.52 -3.71
CA MET A 1 25.14 8.27 -2.33
C MET A 1 23.77 7.63 -2.44
N ILE A 2 23.61 6.36 -2.03
CA ILE A 2 22.30 5.69 -2.06
C ILE A 2 21.48 6.23 -0.88
N LYS A 3 20.34 6.87 -1.15
CA LYS A 3 19.40 7.28 -0.11
C LYS A 3 18.55 6.07 0.28
N MET A 4 18.82 5.49 1.45
CA MET A 4 18.01 4.41 2.00
C MET A 4 17.05 4.94 3.06
N LEU A 5 15.82 4.42 3.06
CA LEU A 5 14.87 4.66 4.14
C LEU A 5 15.39 4.05 5.44
N ARG A 6 15.26 4.80 6.55
CA ARG A 6 15.60 4.31 7.89
C ARG A 6 14.38 3.60 8.48
N SER A 7 14.40 2.27 8.51
CA SER A 7 13.32 1.42 9.01
C SER A 7 12.81 1.83 10.41
N ARG A 8 13.72 2.13 11.34
CA ARG A 8 13.35 2.53 12.71
C ARG A 8 12.66 3.90 12.79
N ALA A 9 13.10 4.85 11.97
CA ALA A 9 12.45 6.16 11.90
C ALA A 9 11.05 6.03 11.31
N LEU A 10 10.88 5.13 10.34
CA LEU A 10 9.61 4.85 9.71
C LEU A 10 8.58 4.28 10.69
N THR A 11 8.92 3.23 11.44
CA THR A 11 8.02 2.67 12.46
C THR A 11 7.66 3.70 13.53
N SER A 12 8.62 4.55 13.92
CA SER A 12 8.35 5.63 14.88
C SER A 12 7.37 6.68 14.35
N VAL A 13 7.39 6.99 13.06
CA VAL A 13 6.41 7.90 12.44
C VAL A 13 5.04 7.22 12.37
N LEU A 14 4.98 5.97 11.90
CA LEU A 14 3.72 5.23 11.82
C LEU A 14 3.04 5.08 13.19
N ASN A 15 3.81 4.87 14.26
CA ASN A 15 3.25 4.78 15.62
C ASN A 15 2.61 6.08 16.12
N LYS A 16 3.02 7.25 15.61
CA LYS A 16 2.40 8.53 16.01
C LYS A 16 0.97 8.66 15.47
N GLU A 17 0.71 8.06 14.31
CA GLU A 17 -0.61 8.06 13.68
C GLU A 17 -1.52 6.98 14.27
N ASN A 18 -0.98 6.02 15.03
CA ASN A 18 -1.72 4.92 15.62
C ASN A 18 -2.47 5.34 16.90
N THR A 19 -3.45 6.23 16.76
CA THR A 19 -4.27 6.77 17.86
C THR A 19 -5.76 6.48 17.64
N GLY A 20 -6.63 6.81 18.61
CA GLY A 20 -8.08 6.82 18.39
C GLY A 20 -8.72 5.46 18.06
N GLY A 21 -8.15 4.34 18.52
CA GLY A 21 -8.69 3.00 18.26
C GLY A 21 -8.21 2.33 16.97
N ILE A 22 -7.25 2.94 16.26
CA ILE A 22 -6.56 2.28 15.15
C ILE A 22 -5.82 1.05 15.69
N LYS A 23 -5.97 -0.07 14.96
CA LYS A 23 -5.38 -1.37 15.36
C LYS A 23 -4.00 -1.61 14.78
N THR A 24 -3.77 -1.12 13.56
CA THR A 24 -2.53 -1.30 12.81
C THR A 24 -2.48 -0.30 11.67
N ILE A 25 -1.29 0.17 11.34
CA ILE A 25 -0.99 0.93 10.13
C ILE A 25 0.08 0.14 9.38
N LEU A 26 -0.12 -0.06 8.08
CA LEU A 26 0.76 -0.84 7.22
C LEU A 26 1.42 0.05 6.18
N LEU A 27 2.74 -0.04 6.04
CA LEU A 27 3.44 0.43 4.85
C LEU A 27 3.81 -0.78 3.99
N ILE A 28 3.27 -0.81 2.78
CA ILE A 28 3.41 -1.95 1.86
C ILE A 28 3.83 -1.48 0.46
N SER A 29 4.41 -2.37 -0.32
CA SER A 29 4.58 -2.19 -1.77
C SER A 29 3.29 -2.54 -2.53
N THR A 30 3.23 -2.16 -3.81
CA THR A 30 2.14 -2.52 -4.73
C THR A 30 2.05 -4.02 -4.99
N GLU A 31 3.11 -4.77 -4.73
CA GLU A 31 3.16 -6.24 -4.83
C GLU A 31 2.72 -6.92 -3.52
N GLY A 32 2.44 -6.16 -2.46
CA GLY A 32 2.03 -6.68 -1.16
C GLY A 32 3.18 -7.00 -0.22
N VAL A 33 4.40 -6.54 -0.50
CA VAL A 33 5.55 -6.68 0.42
C VAL A 33 5.38 -5.74 1.60
N LEU A 34 5.43 -6.26 2.82
CA LEU A 34 5.32 -5.47 4.05
C LEU A 34 6.67 -4.86 4.44
N PHE A 35 6.73 -3.52 4.53
CA PHE A 35 7.94 -2.79 4.94
C PHE A 35 7.92 -2.36 6.40
N ALA A 36 6.76 -1.96 6.92
CA ALA A 36 6.59 -1.57 8.32
C ALA A 36 5.14 -1.71 8.76
N TYR A 37 4.95 -1.98 10.06
CA TYR A 37 3.66 -2.11 10.70
C TYR A 37 3.72 -1.62 12.15
N THR A 38 2.56 -1.34 12.76
CA THR A 38 2.46 -0.84 14.14
C THR A 38 1.86 -1.84 15.14
N SER A 39 1.33 -2.97 14.67
CA SER A 39 0.77 -4.02 15.54
C SER A 39 1.82 -5.04 16.00
N PHE A 40 1.41 -6.01 16.83
CA PHE A 40 2.30 -7.00 17.42
C PHE A 40 2.36 -8.36 16.68
N SER A 41 1.52 -8.58 15.66
CA SER A 41 1.38 -9.90 15.01
C SER A 41 1.80 -9.88 13.54
N GLU A 42 3.08 -10.19 13.28
CA GLU A 42 3.69 -10.06 11.96
C GLU A 42 3.00 -10.90 10.87
N ASP A 43 2.67 -12.17 11.14
CA ASP A 43 2.05 -13.07 10.15
C ASP A 43 0.67 -12.57 9.67
N VAL A 44 -0.11 -12.03 10.60
CA VAL A 44 -1.42 -11.44 10.31
C VAL A 44 -1.24 -10.16 9.49
N GLU A 45 -0.25 -9.32 9.79
CA GLU A 45 0.02 -8.10 9.02
C GLU A 45 0.54 -8.38 7.60
N ARG A 46 1.36 -9.41 7.41
CA ARG A 46 1.80 -9.84 6.06
C ARG A 46 0.62 -10.30 5.21
N THR A 47 -0.32 -11.04 5.82
CA THR A 47 -1.55 -11.46 5.13
C THR A 47 -2.40 -10.25 4.74
N LYS A 48 -2.59 -9.29 5.66
CA LYS A 48 -3.30 -8.03 5.37
C LYS A 48 -2.63 -7.25 4.23
N ALA A 49 -1.30 -7.16 4.23
CA ALA A 49 -0.54 -6.49 3.18
C ALA A 49 -0.82 -7.07 1.78
N ALA A 50 -0.78 -8.41 1.66
CA ALA A 50 -1.06 -9.09 0.40
C ALA A 50 -2.50 -8.85 -0.10
N ILE A 51 -3.48 -8.91 0.81
CA ILE A 51 -4.88 -8.65 0.47
C ILE A 51 -5.10 -7.20 0.04
N THR A 52 -4.57 -6.24 0.81
CA THR A 52 -4.68 -4.81 0.48
C THR A 52 -4.07 -4.49 -0.89
N ALA A 53 -2.88 -5.01 -1.18
CA ALA A 53 -2.25 -4.83 -2.49
C ALA A 53 -3.06 -5.46 -3.62
N SER A 54 -3.63 -6.65 -3.40
CA SER A 54 -4.50 -7.32 -4.37
C SER A 54 -5.74 -6.50 -4.70
N ILE A 55 -6.40 -5.94 -3.68
CA ILE A 55 -7.58 -5.08 -3.85
C ILE A 55 -7.20 -3.79 -4.58
N TRP A 56 -6.12 -3.13 -4.17
CA TRP A 56 -5.62 -1.91 -4.82
C TRP A 56 -5.39 -2.13 -6.31
N ASN A 57 -4.64 -3.19 -6.67
CA ASN A 57 -4.31 -3.50 -8.05
C ASN A 57 -5.53 -3.90 -8.89
N LEU A 58 -6.57 -4.49 -8.28
CA LEU A 58 -7.83 -4.74 -8.97
C LEU A 58 -8.51 -3.42 -9.36
N TYR A 59 -8.65 -2.49 -8.43
CA TYR A 59 -9.28 -1.19 -8.70
C TYR A 59 -8.44 -0.34 -9.65
N GLN A 60 -7.11 -0.35 -9.52
CA GLN A 60 -6.23 0.39 -10.43
C GLN A 60 -6.42 -0.08 -11.88
N ARG A 61 -6.44 -1.40 -12.11
CA ARG A 61 -6.71 -1.95 -13.45
C ARG A 61 -8.08 -1.55 -14.00
N GLN A 62 -9.10 -1.50 -13.16
CA GLN A 62 -10.44 -1.05 -13.59
C GLN A 62 -10.44 0.43 -13.98
N LEU A 63 -9.71 1.28 -13.24
CA LEU A 63 -9.56 2.69 -13.58
C LEU A 63 -8.81 2.89 -14.89
N ASP A 64 -7.71 2.16 -15.09
CA ASP A 64 -6.91 2.22 -16.31
C ASP A 64 -7.73 1.80 -17.54
N GLN A 65 -8.55 0.75 -17.41
CA GLN A 65 -9.45 0.28 -18.46
C GLN A 65 -10.56 1.29 -18.81
N ARG A 66 -11.09 2.01 -17.81
CA ARG A 66 -12.08 3.08 -18.01
C ARG A 66 -11.47 4.32 -18.67
N GLY A 67 -10.24 4.66 -18.30
CA GLY A 67 -9.46 5.72 -18.96
C GLY A 67 -9.18 5.38 -20.43
N ALA A 68 -8.85 4.12 -20.73
CA ALA A 68 -8.62 3.64 -22.09
C ALA A 68 -9.88 3.64 -22.97
N HIS A 69 -11.06 3.35 -22.41
CA HIS A 69 -12.35 3.47 -23.14
C HIS A 69 -12.78 4.91 -23.42
N SER A 70 -12.11 5.91 -22.82
CA SER A 70 -12.44 7.33 -22.95
C SER A 70 -11.56 8.07 -23.97
N ALA A 71 -10.60 7.40 -24.61
CA ALA A 71 -9.86 7.94 -25.75
C ALA A 71 -10.55 7.46 -27.05
N PRO A 72 -11.42 8.27 -27.69
CA PRO A 72 -11.99 7.90 -28.96
C PRO A 72 -10.85 7.85 -29.98
N ASN A 73 -10.89 6.86 -30.88
CA ASN A 73 -10.04 6.79 -32.06
C ASN A 73 -10.06 8.13 -32.82
N LEU A 74 -9.07 8.98 -32.57
CA LEU A 74 -8.84 10.24 -33.27
C LEU A 74 -7.77 10.05 -34.34
N LEU A 75 -7.86 8.99 -35.13
CA LEU A 75 -7.12 8.81 -36.39
C LEU A 75 -7.94 7.90 -37.31
N GLN A 76 -9.00 8.45 -37.91
CA GLN A 76 -9.50 8.08 -39.24
C GLN A 76 -9.23 9.25 -40.18
#